data_AF-N9V3L7-F1
#
_entry.id   AF-N9V3L7-F1
#
_cell.length_a   1.000
_cell.length_b   1.000
_cell.length_c   1.000
_cell.angle_alpha   90.00
_cell.angle_beta   90.00
_cell.angle_gamma   90.00
#
_symmetry.space_group_name_H-M   'P 1'
#
loop_
_entity.id
_entity.type
_entity.pdbx_description
1 polymer ?
#
loop_
_entity_poly.entity_id
_entity_poly.type
_entity_poly.pdbx_seq_one_letter_code
_entity_poly.pdbx_strand_id
1 'polypeptide(L)'
;MTDLKRLLINVETELVEVRNEWDAIVNETDLILSSEPKEYSVITFPPTEPLLSKIGVIDGEIKEIKENIVSVEATKRMFFVAKIDQIEEERKSLVEEIDAKETEKKDYIDKINDTSKKNEERVGMRKTRMGLYAKENESLRASEALAHDISENINATVFMIEEQDSRLSRTQLRWSEMTSILGLSKTVMDLIHSRNKVDKLIVYGGLIGIIIIIVLLYYFIKH
;
A
#
# COMPACT_ATOMS: atom_id res chain seq x y z
N MET A 1 -66.01 -34.70 30.02
CA MET A 1 -65.33 -34.00 31.14
C MET A 1 -63.98 -34.64 31.47
N THR A 2 -63.86 -35.97 31.42
CA THR A 2 -62.58 -36.70 31.49
C THR A 2 -61.60 -36.31 30.37
N ASP A 3 -62.10 -36.07 29.15
CA ASP A 3 -61.25 -35.73 28.00
C ASP A 3 -60.61 -34.33 28.11
N LEU A 4 -61.37 -33.29 28.49
CA LEU A 4 -60.85 -31.93 28.71
C LEU A 4 -59.77 -31.89 29.81
N LYS A 5 -59.98 -32.64 30.89
CA LYS A 5 -58.98 -32.73 31.96
C LYS A 5 -57.71 -33.45 31.48
N ARG A 6 -57.86 -34.46 30.62
CA ARG A 6 -56.73 -35.18 30.03
C ARG A 6 -55.94 -34.29 29.06
N LEU A 7 -56.62 -33.52 28.21
CA LEU A 7 -56.00 -32.54 27.32
C LEU A 7 -55.24 -31.47 28.11
N LEU A 8 -55.83 -30.92 29.16
CA LEU A 8 -55.15 -29.94 30.02
C LEU A 8 -53.87 -30.51 30.66
N ILE A 9 -53.92 -31.74 31.17
CA ILE A 9 -52.73 -32.42 31.73
C ILE A 9 -51.66 -32.65 30.64
N ASN A 10 -52.09 -32.97 29.41
CA ASN A 10 -51.18 -33.14 28.28
C ASN A 10 -50.45 -31.82 27.98
N VAL A 11 -51.19 -30.73 27.80
CA VAL A 11 -50.64 -29.39 27.57
C VAL A 11 -49.66 -28.97 28.67
N GLU A 12 -50.00 -29.19 29.94
CA GLU A 12 -49.10 -28.89 31.06
C GLU A 12 -47.81 -29.70 31.00
N THR A 13 -47.92 -31.00 30.65
CA THR A 13 -46.76 -31.89 30.55
C THR A 13 -45.86 -31.47 29.40
N GLU A 14 -46.44 -31.22 28.22
CA GLU A 14 -45.70 -30.77 27.04
C GLU A 14 -45.03 -29.40 27.27
N LEU A 15 -45.69 -28.47 27.96
CA LEU A 15 -45.11 -27.17 28.30
C LEU A 15 -43.89 -27.32 29.23
N VAL A 16 -43.96 -28.22 30.21
CA VAL A 16 -42.84 -28.53 31.11
C VAL A 16 -41.67 -29.18 30.34
N GLU A 17 -41.96 -30.09 29.42
CA GLU A 17 -40.94 -30.69 28.55
C GLU A 17 -40.27 -29.64 27.67
N VAL A 18 -41.04 -28.76 27.04
CA VAL A 18 -40.52 -27.62 26.26
C VAL A 18 -39.66 -26.71 27.13
N ARG A 19 -40.06 -26.42 28.37
CA ARG A 19 -39.25 -25.62 29.30
C ARG A 19 -37.91 -26.29 29.62
N ASN A 20 -37.90 -27.59 29.89
CA ASN A 20 -36.68 -28.32 30.19
C ASN A 20 -35.72 -28.36 29.00
N GLU A 21 -36.26 -28.57 27.78
CA GLU A 21 -35.47 -28.53 26.56
C GLU A 21 -34.94 -27.12 26.28
N TRP A 22 -35.75 -26.08 26.54
CA TRP A 22 -35.33 -24.68 26.47
C TRP A 22 -34.18 -24.36 27.43
N ASP A 23 -34.29 -24.75 28.69
CA ASP A 23 -33.24 -24.52 29.68
C ASP A 23 -31.93 -25.24 29.29
N ALA A 24 -32.00 -26.42 28.66
CA ALA A 24 -30.83 -27.10 28.12
C ALA A 24 -30.18 -26.32 26.95
N ILE A 25 -30.99 -25.82 26.03
CA ILE A 25 -30.56 -25.01 24.88
C ILE A 25 -29.94 -23.69 25.35
N VAL A 26 -30.53 -23.03 26.35
CA VAL A 26 -29.98 -21.79 26.94
C VAL A 26 -28.62 -22.06 27.57
N ASN A 27 -28.47 -23.13 28.36
CA ASN A 27 -27.19 -23.46 28.97
C ASN A 27 -26.09 -23.69 27.92
N GLU A 28 -26.38 -24.44 26.85
CA GLU A 28 -25.42 -24.65 25.76
C GLU A 28 -25.11 -23.34 25.00
N THR A 29 -26.14 -22.54 24.74
CA THR A 29 -26.00 -21.24 24.08
C THR A 29 -25.14 -20.28 24.90
N ASP A 30 -25.34 -20.20 26.21
CA ASP A 30 -24.57 -19.34 27.11
C ASP A 30 -23.12 -19.79 27.24
N LEU A 31 -22.84 -21.10 27.19
CA LEU A 31 -21.48 -21.63 27.11
C LEU A 31 -20.78 -21.19 25.81
N ILE A 32 -21.50 -21.16 24.69
CA ILE A 32 -20.97 -20.67 23.42
C ILE A 32 -20.73 -19.16 23.48
N LEU A 33 -21.71 -18.38 23.95
CA LEU A 33 -21.62 -16.92 24.03
C LEU A 33 -20.54 -16.43 24.99
N SER A 34 -20.28 -17.16 26.08
CA SER A 34 -19.21 -16.85 27.04
C SER A 34 -17.82 -17.24 26.54
N SER A 35 -17.73 -18.07 25.50
CA SER A 35 -16.44 -18.42 24.90
C SER A 35 -15.92 -17.27 24.03
N GLU A 36 -14.62 -16.97 24.15
CA GLU A 36 -13.99 -16.02 23.23
C GLU A 36 -14.13 -16.56 21.80
N PRO A 37 -14.61 -15.73 20.86
CA PRO A 37 -14.82 -16.15 19.48
C PRO A 37 -13.49 -16.58 18.88
N LYS A 38 -13.32 -17.90 18.69
CA LYS A 38 -12.14 -18.43 18.00
C LYS A 38 -12.26 -18.11 16.51
N GLU A 39 -11.22 -17.47 15.99
CA GLU A 39 -11.14 -16.84 14.65
C GLU A 39 -11.44 -17.80 13.46
N TYR A 40 -11.60 -19.11 13.69
CA TYR A 40 -11.81 -20.14 12.65
C TYR A 40 -12.80 -21.26 13.01
N SER A 41 -13.59 -21.14 14.08
CA SER A 41 -14.62 -22.15 14.38
C SER A 41 -15.96 -21.77 13.75
N VAL A 42 -16.56 -22.68 12.97
CA VAL A 42 -17.98 -22.58 12.62
C VAL A 42 -18.76 -22.76 13.91
N ILE A 43 -19.31 -21.66 14.43
CA ILE A 43 -20.11 -21.69 15.64
C ILE A 43 -21.52 -22.12 15.25
N THR A 44 -21.93 -23.27 15.75
CA THR A 44 -23.27 -23.82 15.57
C THR A 44 -23.98 -23.77 16.91
N PHE A 45 -25.08 -23.02 16.97
CA PHE A 45 -25.96 -23.02 18.13
C PHE A 45 -26.96 -24.18 18.02
N PRO A 46 -27.44 -24.72 19.15
CA PRO A 46 -28.53 -25.67 19.15
C PRO A 46 -29.79 -25.08 18.46
N PRO A 47 -30.56 -25.88 17.71
CA PRO A 47 -31.73 -25.40 16.98
C PRO A 47 -32.93 -25.15 17.92
N THR A 48 -33.65 -24.06 17.69
CA THR A 48 -34.86 -23.67 18.44
C THR A 48 -36.15 -23.99 17.70
N GLU A 49 -36.07 -24.32 16.41
CA GLU A 49 -37.21 -24.65 15.54
C GLU A 49 -38.06 -25.84 16.04
N PRO A 50 -37.47 -26.92 16.59
CA PRO A 50 -38.25 -28.02 17.16
C PRO A 50 -39.11 -27.58 18.35
N LEU A 51 -38.62 -26.64 19.17
CA LEU A 51 -39.38 -26.08 20.30
C LEU A 51 -40.55 -25.24 19.82
N LEU A 52 -40.32 -24.37 18.83
CA LEU A 52 -41.37 -23.53 18.25
C LEU A 52 -42.48 -24.37 17.62
N SER A 53 -42.13 -25.51 17.01
CA SER A 53 -43.10 -26.47 16.49
C SER A 53 -43.96 -27.07 17.62
N LYS A 54 -43.34 -27.52 18.73
CA LYS A 54 -44.07 -28.05 19.90
C LYS A 54 -44.98 -26.98 20.53
N ILE A 55 -44.51 -25.74 20.64
CA ILE A 55 -45.33 -24.61 21.11
C ILE A 55 -46.54 -24.39 20.20
N GLY A 56 -46.38 -24.55 18.88
CA GLY A 56 -47.49 -24.49 17.93
C GLY A 56 -48.52 -25.63 18.07
N VAL A 57 -48.09 -26.82 18.52
CA VAL A 57 -49.01 -27.92 18.87
C VAL A 57 -49.81 -27.56 20.12
N ILE A 58 -49.13 -27.05 21.16
CA ILE A 58 -49.76 -26.56 22.40
C ILE A 58 -50.81 -25.47 22.09
N ASP A 59 -50.55 -24.57 21.14
CA ASP A 59 -51.56 -23.58 20.70
C ASP A 59 -52.83 -24.21 20.14
N GLY A 60 -52.66 -25.26 19.34
CA GLY A 60 -53.78 -26.02 18.79
C GLY A 60 -54.61 -26.66 19.90
N GLU A 61 -53.95 -27.28 20.87
CA GLU A 61 -54.60 -27.93 22.01
C GLU A 61 -55.31 -26.92 22.93
N ILE A 62 -54.67 -25.78 23.24
CA ILE A 62 -55.29 -24.70 24.02
C ILE A 62 -56.55 -24.18 23.33
N LYS A 63 -56.50 -23.98 22.01
CA LYS A 63 -57.65 -23.54 21.22
C LYS A 63 -58.80 -24.56 21.28
N GLU A 64 -58.49 -25.85 21.13
CA GLU A 64 -59.46 -26.93 21.25
C GLU A 64 -60.09 -27.00 22.66
N ILE A 65 -59.28 -26.82 23.70
CA ILE A 65 -59.77 -26.77 25.09
C ILE A 65 -60.72 -25.57 25.27
N LYS A 66 -60.35 -24.38 24.76
CA LYS A 66 -61.19 -23.16 24.85
C LYS A 66 -62.53 -23.30 24.11
N GLU A 67 -62.57 -23.98 22.98
CA GLU A 67 -63.82 -24.23 22.25
C GLU A 67 -64.74 -25.20 23.02
N ASN A 68 -64.16 -26.23 23.63
CA ASN A 68 -64.92 -27.28 24.33
C ASN A 68 -65.33 -26.90 25.78
N ILE A 69 -64.63 -25.96 26.42
CA ILE A 69 -64.90 -25.50 27.79
C ILE A 69 -66.28 -24.83 27.92
N VAL A 70 -66.84 -24.32 26.82
CA VAL A 70 -68.13 -23.61 26.77
C VAL A 70 -69.31 -24.50 27.15
N SER A 71 -69.12 -25.82 27.08
CA SER A 71 -70.12 -26.83 27.46
C SER A 71 -70.07 -27.24 28.95
N VAL A 72 -69.08 -26.77 29.72
CA VAL A 72 -68.80 -27.23 31.09
C VAL A 72 -69.52 -26.38 32.14
N GLU A 73 -69.92 -27.00 33.26
CA GLU A 73 -70.48 -26.33 34.44
C GLU A 73 -69.64 -25.12 34.89
N ALA A 74 -70.31 -24.01 35.27
CA ALA A 74 -69.68 -22.70 35.48
C ALA A 74 -68.49 -22.71 36.46
N THR A 75 -68.59 -23.43 37.58
CA THR A 75 -67.51 -23.49 38.59
C THR A 75 -66.25 -24.20 38.07
N LYS A 76 -66.43 -25.29 37.33
CA LYS A 76 -65.31 -26.02 36.70
C LYS A 76 -64.74 -25.22 35.54
N ARG A 77 -65.58 -24.54 34.77
CA ARG A 77 -65.18 -23.62 33.71
C ARG A 77 -64.26 -22.52 34.24
N MET A 78 -64.57 -21.88 35.37
CA MET A 78 -63.68 -20.88 35.98
C MET A 78 -62.29 -21.43 36.30
N PHE A 79 -62.20 -22.65 36.83
CA PHE A 79 -60.92 -23.30 37.11
C PHE A 79 -60.11 -23.56 35.82
N PHE A 80 -60.75 -24.13 34.80
CA PHE A 80 -60.11 -24.39 33.52
C PHE A 80 -59.66 -23.08 32.82
N VAL A 81 -60.47 -22.02 32.85
CA VAL A 81 -60.10 -20.70 32.29
C VAL A 81 -58.87 -20.15 33.00
N ALA A 82 -58.87 -20.09 34.34
CA ALA A 82 -57.72 -19.59 35.08
C ALA A 82 -56.43 -20.37 34.82
N LYS A 83 -56.55 -21.69 34.60
CA LYS A 83 -55.40 -22.54 34.30
C LYS A 83 -54.88 -22.36 32.87
N ILE A 84 -55.79 -22.19 31.91
CA ILE A 84 -55.45 -21.87 30.52
C ILE A 84 -54.76 -20.51 30.45
N ASP A 85 -55.28 -19.50 31.15
CA ASP A 85 -54.67 -18.16 31.18
C ASP A 85 -53.23 -18.22 31.74
N GLN A 86 -52.99 -19.05 32.78
CA GLN A 86 -51.64 -19.29 33.30
C GLN A 86 -50.73 -19.92 32.23
N ILE A 87 -51.20 -20.97 31.56
CA ILE A 87 -50.42 -21.69 30.53
C ILE A 87 -50.11 -20.77 29.35
N GLU A 88 -51.06 -19.92 28.94
CA GLU A 88 -50.85 -18.96 27.86
C GLU A 88 -49.80 -17.90 28.21
N GLU A 89 -49.80 -17.41 29.45
CA GLU A 89 -48.78 -16.45 29.91
C GLU A 89 -47.39 -17.09 29.99
N GLU A 90 -47.28 -18.31 30.54
CA GLU A 90 -46.03 -19.06 30.60
C GLU A 90 -45.49 -19.36 29.18
N ARG A 91 -46.37 -19.78 28.27
CA ARG A 91 -46.03 -19.99 26.85
C ARG A 91 -45.59 -18.70 26.17
N LYS A 92 -46.27 -17.59 26.40
CA LYS A 92 -45.91 -16.29 25.83
C LYS A 92 -44.53 -15.85 26.31
N SER A 93 -44.26 -15.95 27.62
CA SER A 93 -42.94 -15.68 28.19
C SER A 93 -41.86 -16.54 27.54
N LEU A 94 -42.13 -17.84 27.32
CA LEU A 94 -41.18 -18.73 26.65
C LEU A 94 -40.86 -18.31 25.22
N VAL A 95 -41.85 -17.91 24.44
CA VAL A 95 -41.62 -17.42 23.06
C VAL A 95 -40.79 -16.14 23.08
N GLU A 96 -41.08 -15.20 23.99
CA GLU A 96 -40.30 -13.98 24.14
C GLU A 96 -38.84 -14.25 24.55
N GLU A 97 -38.61 -15.21 25.45
CA GLU A 97 -37.26 -15.67 25.82
C GLU A 97 -36.50 -16.28 24.63
N ILE A 98 -37.17 -17.11 23.81
CA ILE A 98 -36.59 -17.72 22.60
C ILE A 98 -36.18 -16.64 21.60
N ASP A 99 -37.08 -15.70 21.30
CA ASP A 99 -36.81 -14.62 20.33
C ASP A 99 -35.65 -13.71 20.78
N ALA A 100 -35.57 -13.41 22.08
CA ALA A 100 -34.49 -12.62 22.65
C ALA A 100 -33.13 -13.32 22.47
N LYS A 101 -33.07 -14.63 22.72
CA LYS A 101 -31.85 -15.43 22.56
C LYS A 101 -31.44 -15.63 21.10
N GLU A 102 -32.40 -15.82 20.19
CA GLU A 102 -32.09 -15.88 18.75
C GLU A 102 -31.49 -14.55 18.25
N THR A 103 -31.97 -13.43 18.77
CA THR A 103 -31.39 -12.11 18.49
C THR A 103 -29.95 -12.01 19.00
N GLU A 104 -29.69 -12.45 20.23
CA GLU A 104 -28.34 -12.46 20.82
C GLU A 104 -27.36 -13.35 20.03
N LYS A 105 -27.81 -14.55 19.64
CA LYS A 105 -27.07 -15.47 18.77
C LYS A 105 -26.70 -14.83 17.44
N LYS A 106 -27.65 -14.14 16.81
CA LYS A 106 -27.42 -13.44 15.54
C LYS A 106 -26.37 -12.34 15.68
N ASP A 107 -26.49 -11.51 16.71
CA ASP A 107 -25.54 -10.44 17.00
C ASP A 107 -24.12 -10.99 17.24
N TYR A 108 -24.00 -12.14 17.90
CA TYR A 108 -22.73 -12.80 18.13
C TYR A 108 -22.10 -13.31 16.82
N ILE A 109 -22.88 -13.93 15.94
CA ILE A 109 -22.42 -14.39 14.61
C ILE A 109 -21.97 -13.19 13.76
N ASP A 110 -22.73 -12.10 13.76
CA ASP A 110 -22.40 -10.89 13.00
C ASP A 110 -21.08 -10.26 13.48
N LYS A 111 -20.84 -10.21 14.80
CA LYS A 111 -19.55 -9.74 15.36
C LYS A 111 -18.37 -10.60 14.92
N ILE A 112 -18.55 -11.91 14.84
CA ILE A 112 -17.51 -12.83 14.37
C ILE A 112 -17.22 -12.60 12.89
N ASN A 113 -18.26 -12.53 12.07
CA ASN A 113 -18.14 -12.29 10.64
C ASN A 113 -17.43 -10.96 10.35
N ASP A 114 -17.79 -9.90 11.07
CA ASP A 114 -17.14 -8.59 10.97
C ASP A 114 -15.66 -8.64 11.37
N THR A 115 -15.32 -9.40 12.42
CA THR A 115 -13.94 -9.56 12.87
C THR A 115 -13.11 -10.34 11.85
N SER A 116 -13.66 -11.44 11.33
CA SER A 116 -13.04 -12.24 10.27
C SER A 116 -12.81 -11.42 9.01
N LYS A 117 -13.81 -10.66 8.56
CA LYS A 117 -13.70 -9.78 7.39
C LYS A 117 -12.63 -8.70 7.57
N LYS A 118 -12.59 -8.03 8.73
CA LYS A 118 -11.54 -7.05 9.04
C LYS A 118 -10.16 -7.70 9.05
N ASN A 119 -10.04 -8.94 9.53
CA ASN A 119 -8.78 -9.66 9.50
C ASN A 119 -8.35 -10.00 8.06
N GLU A 120 -9.27 -10.50 7.23
CA GLU A 120 -9.03 -10.75 5.80
C GLU A 120 -8.56 -9.49 5.06
N GLU A 121 -9.23 -8.35 5.30
CA GLU A 121 -8.82 -7.05 4.75
C GLU A 121 -7.40 -6.66 5.20
N ARG A 122 -7.08 -6.85 6.49
CA ARG A 122 -5.73 -6.59 7.04
C ARG A 122 -4.67 -7.53 6.44
N VAL A 123 -4.99 -8.81 6.27
CA VAL A 123 -4.10 -9.81 5.65
C VAL A 123 -3.87 -9.47 4.18
N GLY A 124 -4.93 -9.10 3.44
CA GLY A 124 -4.84 -8.65 2.06
C GLY A 124 -3.95 -7.41 1.91
N MET A 125 -4.17 -6.38 2.74
CA MET A 125 -3.33 -5.18 2.76
C MET A 125 -1.86 -5.49 3.10
N ARG A 126 -1.61 -6.38 4.07
CA ARG A 126 -0.25 -6.83 4.41
C ARG A 126 0.43 -7.51 3.23
N LYS A 127 -0.28 -8.39 2.51
CA LYS A 127 0.24 -9.09 1.33
C LYS A 127 0.61 -8.11 0.21
N THR A 128 -0.25 -7.14 -0.07
CA THR A 128 0.04 -6.09 -1.07
C THR A 128 1.27 -5.28 -0.69
N ARG A 129 1.36 -4.85 0.58
CA ARG A 129 2.49 -4.06 1.06
C ARG A 129 3.81 -4.85 1.05
N MET A 130 3.75 -6.14 1.39
CA MET A 130 4.91 -7.04 1.29
C MET A 130 5.40 -7.18 -0.16
N GLY A 131 4.47 -7.27 -1.13
CA GLY A 131 4.81 -7.28 -2.55
C GLY A 131 5.51 -5.99 -3.02
N LEU A 132 5.07 -4.83 -2.52
CA LEU A 132 5.73 -3.54 -2.81
C LEU A 132 7.15 -3.50 -2.25
N TYR A 133 7.36 -3.91 -0.99
CA TYR A 133 8.71 -3.96 -0.41
C TYR A 133 9.63 -4.95 -1.13
N ALA A 134 9.11 -6.10 -1.57
CA ALA A 134 9.90 -7.05 -2.35
C ALA A 134 10.37 -6.45 -3.68
N LYS A 135 9.47 -5.74 -4.38
CA LYS A 135 9.78 -5.04 -5.63
C LYS A 135 10.78 -3.88 -5.42
N GLU A 136 10.62 -3.12 -4.34
CA GLU A 136 11.54 -2.03 -3.99
C GLU A 136 12.94 -2.58 -3.69
N ASN A 137 13.03 -3.68 -2.93
CA ASN A 137 14.30 -4.32 -2.63
C ASN A 137 14.98 -4.88 -3.90
N GLU A 138 14.23 -5.45 -4.83
CA GLU A 138 14.75 -5.85 -6.14
C GLU A 138 15.31 -4.66 -6.93
N SER A 139 14.57 -3.54 -6.96
CA SER A 139 15.03 -2.30 -7.60
C SER A 139 16.28 -1.71 -6.94
N LEU A 140 16.40 -1.78 -5.61
CA LEU A 140 17.58 -1.33 -4.88
C LEU A 140 18.79 -2.20 -5.22
N ARG A 141 18.65 -3.53 -5.26
CA ARG A 141 19.73 -4.44 -5.66
C ARG A 141 20.17 -4.22 -7.10
N ALA A 142 19.24 -3.96 -8.02
CA ALA A 142 19.57 -3.60 -9.39
C ALA A 142 20.31 -2.25 -9.46
N SER A 143 19.88 -1.27 -8.66
CA SER A 143 20.55 0.05 -8.59
C SER A 143 21.94 -0.05 -7.97
N GLU A 144 22.13 -0.91 -6.96
CA GLU A 144 23.43 -1.21 -6.35
C GLU A 144 24.39 -1.83 -7.36
N ALA A 145 23.92 -2.80 -8.15
CA ALA A 145 24.71 -3.40 -9.23
C ALA A 145 25.12 -2.34 -10.28
N LEU A 146 24.18 -1.48 -10.72
CA LEU A 146 24.50 -0.40 -11.66
C LEU A 146 25.47 0.63 -11.06
N ALA A 147 25.33 0.97 -9.79
CA ALA A 147 26.25 1.88 -9.11
C ALA A 147 27.66 1.27 -9.01
N HIS A 148 27.76 -0.04 -8.77
CA HIS A 148 29.02 -0.76 -8.80
C HIS A 148 29.65 -0.72 -10.19
N ASP A 149 28.89 -1.05 -11.24
CA ASP A 149 29.35 -0.98 -12.63
C ASP A 149 29.81 0.43 -13.03
N ILE A 150 29.07 1.47 -12.62
CA ILE A 150 29.46 2.87 -12.85
C ILE A 150 30.75 3.19 -12.10
N SER A 151 30.90 2.75 -10.85
CA SER A 151 32.12 2.97 -10.06
C SER A 151 33.34 2.32 -10.70
N GLU A 152 33.20 1.08 -11.21
CA GLU A 152 34.27 0.40 -11.95
C GLU A 152 34.63 1.16 -13.24
N ASN A 153 33.62 1.61 -14.00
CA ASN A 153 33.82 2.35 -15.24
C ASN A 153 34.38 3.76 -15.03
N ILE A 154 34.08 4.43 -13.91
CA ILE A 154 34.66 5.73 -13.55
C ILE A 154 36.16 5.58 -13.37
N ASN A 155 36.64 4.55 -12.68
CA ASN A 155 38.06 4.32 -12.49
C ASN A 155 38.78 4.09 -13.84
N ALA A 156 38.16 3.32 -14.74
CA ALA A 156 38.68 3.12 -16.10
C ALA A 156 38.71 4.44 -16.90
N THR A 157 37.65 5.25 -16.80
CA THR A 157 37.55 6.55 -17.49
C THR A 157 38.59 7.54 -16.97
N VAL A 158 38.79 7.62 -15.65
CA VAL A 158 39.82 8.47 -15.03
C VAL A 158 41.21 8.06 -15.53
N PHE A 159 41.51 6.75 -15.56
CA PHE A 159 42.78 6.26 -16.09
C PHE A 159 42.99 6.65 -17.56
N MET A 160 41.95 6.55 -18.40
CA MET A 160 42.01 6.99 -19.80
C MET A 160 42.18 8.51 -19.95
N ILE A 161 41.65 9.32 -19.02
CA ILE A 161 41.83 10.78 -19.00
C ILE A 161 43.28 11.13 -18.61
N GLU A 162 43.84 10.48 -17.57
CA GLU A 162 45.24 10.66 -17.18
C GLU A 162 46.20 10.26 -18.31
N GLU A 163 45.92 9.16 -19.01
CA GLU A 163 46.73 8.76 -20.17
C GLU A 163 46.67 9.82 -21.29
N GLN A 164 45.49 10.41 -21.56
CA GLN A 164 45.33 11.47 -22.54
C GLN A 164 46.07 12.76 -22.17
N ASP A 165 46.06 13.16 -20.89
CA ASP A 165 46.79 14.34 -20.41
C ASP A 165 48.31 14.20 -20.62
N SER A 166 48.84 13.00 -20.37
CA SER A 166 50.26 12.70 -20.63
C SER A 166 50.63 12.81 -22.13
N ARG A 167 49.71 12.43 -23.03
CA ARG A 167 49.89 12.55 -24.49
C ARG A 167 49.77 13.99 -24.98
N LEU A 168 48.89 14.78 -24.38
CA LEU A 168 48.76 16.21 -24.67
C LEU A 168 50.02 16.97 -24.21
N SER A 169 50.53 16.67 -23.02
CA SER A 169 51.79 17.24 -22.52
C SER A 169 52.98 16.96 -23.46
N ARG A 170 53.08 15.74 -24.00
CA ARG A 170 54.12 15.39 -25.00
C ARG A 170 53.93 16.14 -26.32
N THR A 171 52.69 16.35 -26.74
CA THR A 171 52.38 17.14 -27.94
C THR A 171 52.73 18.61 -27.75
N GLN A 172 52.46 19.17 -26.57
CA GLN A 172 52.80 20.55 -26.22
C GLN A 172 54.33 20.78 -26.23
N LEU A 173 55.11 19.83 -25.69
CA LEU A 173 56.57 19.86 -25.78
C LEU A 173 57.05 19.87 -27.23
N ARG A 174 56.51 18.99 -28.09
CA ARG A 174 56.84 18.96 -29.53
C ARG A 174 56.45 20.25 -30.25
N TRP A 175 55.36 20.88 -29.85
CA TRP A 175 54.93 22.15 -30.43
C TRP A 175 55.82 23.31 -30.00
N SER A 176 56.28 23.32 -28.74
CA SER A 176 57.30 24.23 -28.25
C SER A 176 58.62 24.07 -29.00
N GLU A 177 59.03 22.83 -29.28
CA GLU A 177 60.23 22.52 -30.07
C GLU A 177 60.08 23.01 -31.52
N MET A 178 58.94 22.74 -32.18
CA MET A 178 58.67 23.27 -33.53
C MET A 178 58.63 24.80 -33.56
N THR A 179 58.08 25.44 -32.53
CA THR A 179 58.07 26.90 -32.41
C THR A 179 59.50 27.45 -32.26
N SER A 180 60.36 26.77 -31.51
CA SER A 180 61.77 27.11 -31.39
C SER A 180 62.51 26.95 -32.74
N ILE A 181 62.24 25.87 -33.47
CA ILE A 181 62.82 25.62 -34.80
C ILE A 181 62.35 26.65 -35.84
N LEU A 182 61.06 27.03 -35.80
CA LEU A 182 60.52 28.08 -36.67
C LEU A 182 61.03 29.48 -36.26
N GLY A 183 61.27 29.72 -34.97
CA GLY A 183 61.94 30.92 -34.46
C GLY A 183 63.39 31.04 -34.97
N LEU A 184 64.13 29.92 -35.05
CA LEU A 184 65.46 29.86 -35.65
C LEU A 184 65.43 30.08 -37.18
N SER A 185 64.37 29.65 -37.87
CA SER A 185 64.20 29.89 -39.31
C SER A 185 64.16 31.38 -39.66
N LYS A 186 63.52 32.21 -38.82
CA LYS A 186 63.48 33.67 -39.01
C LYS A 186 64.87 34.31 -38.81
N THR A 187 65.62 33.85 -37.81
CA THR A 187 66.99 34.31 -37.53
C THR A 187 67.98 33.94 -38.63
N VAL A 188 67.85 32.75 -39.24
CA VAL A 188 68.64 32.36 -40.41
C VAL A 188 68.21 33.14 -41.67
N MET A 189 66.91 33.41 -41.83
CA MET A 189 66.40 34.18 -42.97
C MET A 189 66.82 35.66 -42.96
N ASP A 190 66.87 36.29 -41.79
CA ASP A 190 67.32 37.68 -41.64
C ASP A 190 68.83 37.85 -41.89
N LEU A 191 69.64 36.80 -41.67
CA LEU A 191 71.07 36.82 -41.96
C LEU A 191 71.37 36.85 -43.46
N ILE A 192 70.46 36.32 -44.29
CA ILE A 192 70.60 36.31 -45.76
C ILE A 192 70.16 37.66 -46.37
N HIS A 193 69.29 38.43 -45.70
CA HIS A 193 68.71 39.66 -46.25
C HIS A 193 69.50 40.96 -45.97
N SER A 194 70.46 40.97 -45.03
CA SER A 194 71.10 42.24 -44.59
C SER A 194 72.13 42.83 -45.57
N ARG A 195 72.55 42.10 -46.61
CA ARG A 195 73.55 42.59 -47.57
C ARG A 195 73.03 43.55 -48.64
N ASN A 196 71.72 43.62 -48.90
CA ASN A 196 71.16 44.47 -49.96
C ASN A 196 70.69 45.88 -49.53
N LYS A 197 70.60 46.16 -48.22
CA LYS A 197 70.10 47.46 -47.72
C LYS A 197 71.19 48.53 -47.55
N VAL A 198 72.41 48.12 -47.21
CA VAL A 198 73.53 49.06 -47.02
C VAL A 198 73.96 49.69 -48.35
N ASP A 199 73.99 48.91 -49.44
CA ASP A 199 74.39 49.38 -50.76
C ASP A 199 73.43 50.44 -51.32
N LYS A 200 72.12 50.28 -51.12
CA LYS A 200 71.14 51.31 -51.50
C LYS A 200 71.32 52.61 -50.72
N LEU A 201 71.67 52.54 -49.43
CA LEU A 201 71.81 53.74 -48.61
C LEU A 201 72.97 54.63 -49.09
N ILE A 202 74.10 54.02 -49.49
CA ILE A 202 75.27 54.74 -49.99
C ILE A 202 74.98 55.44 -51.32
N VAL A 203 74.33 54.74 -52.26
CA VAL A 203 74.05 55.27 -53.60
C VAL A 203 73.06 56.45 -53.54
N TYR A 204 71.97 56.32 -52.75
CA TYR A 204 70.98 57.39 -52.64
C TYR A 204 71.50 58.59 -51.82
N GLY A 205 72.34 58.35 -50.80
CA GLY A 205 72.95 59.42 -50.01
C GLY A 205 73.90 60.31 -50.81
N GLY A 206 74.72 59.73 -51.69
CA GLY A 206 75.66 60.48 -52.54
C GLY A 206 74.96 61.40 -53.54
N LEU A 207 73.81 60.99 -54.08
CA LEU A 207 73.07 61.77 -55.08
C LEU A 207 72.48 63.05 -54.46
N ILE A 208 71.96 62.97 -53.23
CA ILE A 208 71.46 64.13 -52.49
C ILE A 208 72.60 65.11 -52.14
N GLY A 209 73.77 64.58 -51.78
CA GLY A 209 74.95 65.42 -51.49
C GLY A 209 75.38 66.30 -52.67
N ILE A 210 75.38 65.74 -53.89
CA ILE A 210 75.75 66.49 -55.11
C ILE A 210 74.75 67.62 -55.39
N ILE A 211 73.45 67.38 -55.20
CA ILE A 211 72.40 68.39 -55.40
C ILE A 211 72.61 69.58 -54.45
N ILE A 212 72.90 69.31 -53.17
CA ILE A 212 73.14 70.37 -52.17
C ILE A 212 74.35 71.23 -52.55
N ILE A 213 75.44 70.60 -53.02
CA ILE A 213 76.65 71.32 -53.45
C ILE A 213 76.35 72.24 -54.64
N ILE A 214 75.59 71.79 -55.64
CA ILE A 214 75.20 72.61 -56.79
C ILE A 214 74.34 73.80 -56.38
N VAL A 215 73.38 73.59 -55.46
CA VAL A 215 72.52 74.68 -54.95
C VAL A 215 73.34 75.73 -54.20
N LEU A 216 74.29 75.31 -53.36
CA LEU A 216 75.19 76.22 -52.65
C LEU A 216 76.08 77.03 -53.61
N LEU A 217 76.62 76.39 -54.64
CA LEU A 217 77.43 77.05 -55.67
C LEU A 217 76.60 78.06 -56.48
N TYR A 218 75.36 77.72 -56.85
CA TYR A 218 74.47 78.64 -57.57
C TYR A 218 74.11 79.87 -56.72
N TYR A 219 73.84 79.68 -55.43
CA TYR A 219 73.55 80.78 -54.52
C TYR A 219 74.75 81.74 -54.37
N PHE A 220 75.97 81.20 -54.30
CA PHE A 220 77.19 82.00 -54.11
C PHE A 220 77.63 82.78 -55.36
N ILE A 221 77.28 82.32 -56.57
CA ILE A 221 77.66 83.00 -57.83
C ILE A 221 76.66 84.09 -58.24
N LYS A 222 75.41 84.01 -57.78
CA LYS A 222 74.35 84.97 -58.13
C LYS A 222 74.26 86.15 -57.15
N HIS A 223 74.95 86.09 -56.01
CA HIS A 223 75.01 87.17 -55.02
C HIS A 223 76.33 87.94 -55.10
#